data_AF-A0A958EG01-F1
#
_entry.id   AF-A0A958EG01-F1
#
_cell.length_a   1.000
_cell.length_b   1.000
_cell.length_c   1.000
_cell.angle_alpha   90.00
_cell.angle_beta   90.00
_cell.angle_gamma   90.00
#
_symmetry.space_group_name_H-M   'P 1'
#
loop_
_entity.id
_entity.type
_entity.pdbx_description
1 polymer ?
#
loop_
_entity_poly.entity_id
_entity_poly.type
_entity_poly.pdbx_seq_one_letter_code
_entity_poly.pdbx_strand_id
1 'polypeptide(L)'
;MTIRPFFILFMLIHFAHGQSGLLSGRIQDEQGRPVADCSISIRELEQGAVSDSLGLFALWLPLGRHTVVIEHLGFQPFRTTVVLAA
;
A
#
# COMPACT_ATOMS: atom_id res chain seq x y z
N MET A 1 33.93 -29.63 27.37
CA MET A 1 34.44 -30.00 26.03
C MET A 1 33.28 -30.60 25.26
N THR A 2 32.56 -29.95 24.34
CA THR A 2 32.59 -28.60 23.74
C THR A 2 31.14 -28.28 23.33
N ILE A 3 30.63 -27.12 23.75
CA ILE A 3 29.35 -26.57 23.28
C ILE A 3 29.57 -26.17 21.82
N ARG A 4 28.92 -26.86 20.87
CA ARG A 4 29.09 -26.62 19.42
C ARG A 4 28.40 -25.29 19.06
N PRO A 5 29.14 -24.22 18.70
CA PRO A 5 28.56 -22.94 18.34
C PRO A 5 28.31 -22.93 16.83
N PHE A 6 27.38 -23.77 16.35
CA PHE A 6 27.02 -23.78 14.92
C PHE A 6 25.65 -23.15 14.65
N PHE A 7 24.87 -22.87 15.70
CA PHE A 7 23.50 -22.33 15.58
C PHE A 7 23.40 -20.81 15.77
N ILE A 8 24.51 -20.11 16.09
CA ILE A 8 24.53 -18.69 16.49
C ILE A 8 25.28 -17.83 15.45
N LEU A 9 25.00 -17.99 14.16
CA LEU A 9 25.55 -17.06 13.15
C LEU A 9 24.61 -16.68 11.99
N PHE A 10 23.40 -17.23 11.91
CA PHE A 10 22.46 -16.91 10.82
C PHE A 10 21.36 -15.92 11.23
N MET A 11 21.68 -14.96 12.11
CA MET A 11 20.70 -13.96 12.56
C MET A 11 21.25 -12.53 12.57
N LEU A 12 22.16 -12.24 11.66
CA LEU A 12 22.56 -10.86 11.39
C LEU A 12 22.13 -10.50 9.96
N ILE A 13 21.38 -9.40 9.91
CA ILE A 13 21.07 -8.57 8.73
C ILE A 13 19.76 -8.94 8.01
N HIS A 14 18.64 -8.60 8.62
CA HIS A 14 17.50 -8.05 7.88
C HIS A 14 16.89 -6.85 8.63
N PHE A 15 17.71 -5.85 8.95
CA PHE A 15 17.17 -4.49 9.04
C PHE A 15 16.91 -4.02 7.60
N ALA A 16 15.83 -4.50 7.00
CA ALA A 16 15.30 -3.87 5.80
C ALA A 16 14.78 -2.49 6.22
N HIS A 17 15.30 -1.43 5.60
CA HIS A 17 14.87 -0.06 5.83
C HIS A 17 13.38 0.08 5.46
N GLY A 18 12.49 -0.08 6.45
CA GLY A 18 11.04 0.11 6.32
C GLY A 18 10.66 1.59 6.36
N GLN A 19 11.22 2.39 5.46
CA GLN A 19 10.71 3.74 5.26
C GLN A 19 9.35 3.64 4.58
N SER A 20 8.32 4.19 5.23
CA SER A 20 6.97 4.25 4.72
C SER A 20 6.58 5.70 4.43
N GLY A 21 5.88 5.91 3.33
CA GLY A 21 5.21 7.16 2.99
C GLY A 21 3.70 7.01 3.08
N LEU A 22 3.00 8.13 3.25
CA LEU A 22 1.55 8.16 3.24
C LEU A 22 1.05 8.39 1.81
N LEU A 23 0.34 7.42 1.24
CA LEU A 23 -0.46 7.62 0.04
C LEU A 23 -1.86 8.05 0.47
N SER A 24 -2.25 9.28 0.14
CA SER A 24 -3.60 9.78 0.40
C SER A 24 -4.16 10.49 -0.83
N GLY A 25 -5.49 10.57 -0.88
CA GLY A 25 -6.16 11.20 -2.01
C GLY A 25 -7.67 11.20 -1.86
N ARG A 26 -8.34 11.64 -2.93
CA ARG A 26 -9.80 11.64 -3.05
C ARG A 26 -10.23 10.96 -4.34
N ILE A 27 -11.22 10.09 -4.26
CA ILE A 27 -11.83 9.40 -5.41
C ILE A 27 -13.11 10.14 -5.79
N GLN A 28 -13.24 10.48 -7.07
CA GLN A 28 -14.38 11.18 -7.64
C GLN A 28 -14.79 10.54 -8.97
N ASP A 29 -16.07 10.64 -9.30
CA ASP A 29 -16.59 10.27 -10.62
C ASP A 29 -16.35 11.36 -11.67
N GLU A 30 -16.75 11.09 -12.92
CA GLU A 30 -16.61 12.04 -14.05
C GLU A 30 -17.36 13.37 -13.84
N GLN A 31 -18.35 13.39 -12.93
CA GLN A 31 -19.15 14.56 -12.60
C GLN A 31 -18.58 15.30 -11.38
N GLY A 32 -17.43 14.85 -10.85
CA GLY A 32 -16.78 15.43 -9.69
C GLY A 32 -17.43 15.05 -8.35
N ARG A 33 -18.36 14.09 -8.33
CA ARG A 33 -18.99 13.63 -7.09
C ARG A 33 -18.06 12.65 -6.37
N PRO A 34 -17.94 12.73 -5.04
CA PRO A 34 -17.14 11.77 -4.29
C PRO A 34 -17.74 10.37 -4.40
N VAL A 35 -16.87 9.36 -4.52
CA VAL A 35 -17.30 7.95 -4.54
C VAL A 35 -16.84 7.31 -3.23
N ALA A 36 -17.80 6.90 -2.41
CA ALA A 36 -17.55 6.21 -1.15
C ALA A 36 -17.30 4.71 -1.37
N ASP A 37 -16.80 4.03 -0.35
CA ASP A 37 -16.69 2.56 -0.31
C ASP A 37 -15.90 1.94 -1.48
N CYS A 38 -14.99 2.71 -2.09
CA CYS A 38 -14.07 2.20 -3.09
C CYS A 38 -12.99 1.39 -2.39
N SER A 39 -12.72 0.19 -2.88
CA SER A 39 -11.58 -0.62 -2.46
C SER A 39 -10.32 -0.13 -3.17
N ILE A 40 -9.33 0.30 -2.40
CA ILE A 40 -8.00 0.66 -2.88
C ILE A 40 -7.07 -0.48 -2.48
N SER A 41 -6.50 -1.19 -3.44
CA SER A 41 -5.54 -2.28 -3.21
C SER A 41 -4.21 -1.99 -3.89
N ILE A 42 -3.11 -2.42 -3.26
CA ILE A 42 -1.78 -2.33 -3.84
C ILE A 42 -1.39 -3.69 -4.37
N ARG A 43 -1.14 -3.85 -5.67
CA ARG A 43 -0.95 -5.18 -6.26
C ARG A 43 0.22 -5.95 -5.67
N GLU A 44 1.28 -5.23 -5.31
CA GLU A 44 2.53 -5.77 -4.81
C GLU A 44 2.47 -6.11 -3.31
N LEU A 45 1.45 -5.63 -2.60
CA LEU A 45 1.35 -5.71 -1.14
C LEU A 45 -0.02 -6.25 -0.74
N GLU A 46 -0.12 -7.01 0.36
CA GLU A 46 -1.42 -7.37 0.94
C GLU A 46 -2.01 -6.19 1.75
N GLN A 47 -1.92 -4.99 1.19
CA GLN A 47 -2.33 -3.74 1.81
C GLN A 47 -3.35 -3.03 0.94
N GLY A 48 -4.30 -2.40 1.62
CA GLY A 48 -5.35 -1.64 0.99
C GLY A 48 -6.05 -0.71 1.97
N ALA A 49 -6.89 0.14 1.43
CA ALA A 49 -7.76 1.04 2.16
C ALA A 49 -9.14 1.06 1.53
N VAL A 50 -10.10 1.60 2.24
CA VAL A 50 -11.44 1.89 1.70
C VAL A 50 -11.65 3.39 1.79
N SER A 51 -12.24 3.98 0.74
CA SER A 51 -12.56 5.40 0.77
C SER A 51 -13.77 5.70 1.65
N ASP A 52 -13.72 6.81 2.38
CA ASP A 52 -14.83 7.25 3.24
C ASP A 52 -15.99 7.87 2.44
N SER A 53 -17.01 8.39 3.14
CA SER A 53 -18.19 9.03 2.55
C SER A 53 -17.88 10.31 1.75
N LEU A 54 -16.71 10.91 1.95
CA LEU A 54 -16.20 12.05 1.19
C LEU A 54 -15.28 11.62 0.04
N GLY A 55 -15.14 10.32 -0.18
CA GLY A 55 -14.24 9.71 -1.16
C GLY A 55 -12.77 9.80 -0.76
N LEU A 56 -12.45 10.18 0.48
CA LEU A 56 -11.07 10.32 0.95
C LEU A 56 -10.51 8.95 1.35
N PHE A 57 -9.23 8.75 1.06
CA PHE A 57 -8.50 7.56 1.51
C PHE A 57 -7.09 7.93 1.95
N ALA A 58 -6.52 7.09 2.80
CA ALA A 58 -5.15 7.21 3.29
C ALA A 58 -4.59 5.81 3.59
N LEU A 59 -3.39 5.53 3.12
CA LEU A 59 -2.72 4.24 3.28
C LEU A 59 -1.21 4.44 3.41
N TRP A 60 -0.60 3.84 4.43
CA TRP A 60 0.85 3.84 4.61
C TRP A 60 1.47 2.73 3.78
N LEU A 61 2.40 3.09 2.89
CA LEU A 61 3.07 2.17 1.99
C LEU A 61 4.59 2.33 2.11
N PRO A 62 5.39 1.26 1.92
CA PRO A 62 6.83 1.39 1.76
C PRO A 62 7.16 2.38 0.65
N LEU A 63 8.26 3.13 0.79
CA LEU A 63 8.75 3.93 -0.32
C LEU A 63 9.08 3.05 -1.52
N GLY A 64 8.83 3.57 -2.73
CA GLY A 64 9.04 2.85 -3.97
C GLY A 64 7.86 2.98 -4.93
N ARG A 65 7.93 2.16 -5.99
CA ARG A 65 6.93 2.11 -7.06
C ARG A 65 5.88 1.04 -6.74
N HIS A 66 4.61 1.44 -6.76
CA HIS A 66 3.48 0.58 -6.45
C HIS A 66 2.39 0.70 -7.52
N THR A 67 1.68 -0.40 -7.77
CA THR A 67 0.51 -0.43 -8.63
C THR A 67 -0.74 -0.36 -7.76
N VAL A 68 -1.43 0.77 -7.82
CA VAL A 68 -2.70 0.99 -7.14
C VAL A 68 -3.82 0.52 -8.05
N VAL A 69 -4.74 -0.28 -7.49
CA VAL A 69 -5.96 -0.73 -8.14
C VAL A 69 -7.13 -0.22 -7.30
N ILE A 70 -8.00 0.56 -7.91
CA ILE A 70 -9.20 1.13 -7.29
C ILE A 70 -10.41 0.44 -7.91
N GLU A 71 -11.24 -0.17 -7.06
CA GLU A 71 -12.41 -0.94 -7.45
C GLU A 71 -13.64 -0.48 -6.69
N HIS A 72 -14.77 -0.37 -7.38
CA HIS A 72 -16.07 -0.11 -6.79
C HIS A 72 -17.14 -0.88 -7.57
N LEU A 73 -18.17 -1.36 -6.88
CA LEU A 73 -19.25 -2.11 -7.52
C LEU A 73 -19.91 -1.26 -8.61
N GLY A 74 -20.01 -1.82 -9.82
CA GLY A 74 -20.60 -1.12 -10.97
C GLY A 74 -19.66 -0.16 -11.73
N PHE A 75 -18.39 -0.06 -11.32
CA PHE A 75 -17.37 0.73 -12.03
C PHE A 75 -16.32 -0.18 -12.68
N GLN A 76 -15.65 0.33 -13.71
CA GLN A 76 -14.47 -0.31 -14.26
C GLN A 76 -13.28 -0.11 -13.30
N PRO A 77 -12.49 -1.15 -13.01
CA PRO A 77 -11.30 -1.02 -12.18
C PRO A 77 -10.33 0.02 -12.74
N PHE A 78 -9.95 0.99 -11.91
CA PHE A 78 -8.92 1.97 -12.27
C PHE A 78 -7.56 1.49 -11.79
N ARG A 79 -6.57 1.45 -12.69
CA ARG A 79 -5.23 0.95 -12.40
C ARG A 79 -4.22 2.03 -12.71
N THR A 80 -3.37 2.35 -11.73
CA THR A 80 -2.31 3.35 -11.90
C THR A 80 -1.05 2.94 -11.16
N THR A 81 0.08 3.45 -11.62
CA THR A 81 1.36 3.29 -10.91
C THR A 81 1.67 4.60 -10.19
N VAL A 82 1.97 4.49 -8.90
CA VAL A 82 2.44 5.62 -8.07
C VAL A 82 3.85 5.34 -7.58
N VAL A 83 4.64 6.41 -7.38
CA VAL A 83 5.99 6.32 -6.81
C VAL A 83 6.01 7.16 -5.55
N LEU A 84 6.23 6.51 -4.40
CA LEU A 84 6.45 7.17 -3.12
C LEU A 84 7.96 7.35 -2.91
N ALA A 85 8.41 8.59 -2.81
CA ALA A 85 9.79 8.96 -2.51
C ALA A 85 9.88 9.62 -1.12
N ALA A 86 11.08 9.56 -0.52
CA ALA A 86 11.39 10.19 0.77
C ALA A 86 11.49 11.72 0.66
#